data_AF-A0A6J0TB35-F1
#
_entry.id   AF-A0A6J0TB35-F1
#
_cell.length_a   1.000
_cell.length_b   1.000
_cell.length_c   1.000
_cell.angle_alpha   90.00
_cell.angle_beta   90.00
_cell.angle_gamma   90.00
#
_symmetry.space_group_name_H-M   'P 1'
#
loop_
_entity.id
_entity.type
_entity.pdbx_description
1 polymer ?
#
loop_
_entity_poly.entity_id
_entity_poly.type
_entity_poly.pdbx_seq_one_letter_code
_entity_poly.pdbx_strand_id
1 'polypeptide(L)'
;MEHIRTTKVEQVKLLDRFSTSIKSQTGTLYLTATHLLFIDSSQKETWILHHHIAAVEKLALTTSGCPLVIQCKNFRVVHFIVPRERDCHDIYNSLLQLSRPARYDELYAFSYNPKQNEVERVQGWQIIDLAEEYNRMGVPNSDWHLSDANRDYK
;
A
#
# COMPACT_ATOMS: atom_id res chain seq x y z
N MET A 1 11.14 2.43 10.95
CA MET A 1 12.40 2.35 10.16
C MET A 1 13.23 1.12 10.53
N GLU A 2 12.96 0.44 11.65
CA GLU A 2 13.69 -0.77 12.10
C GLU A 2 13.59 -1.97 11.14
N HIS A 3 12.56 -2.01 10.28
CA HIS A 3 12.28 -3.15 9.41
C HIS A 3 12.90 -3.08 8.02
N ILE A 4 13.55 -1.97 7.64
CA ILE A 4 14.12 -1.75 6.30
C ILE A 4 15.63 -1.91 6.36
N ARG A 5 16.15 -2.99 5.77
CA ARG A 5 17.60 -3.27 5.71
C ARG A 5 18.25 -2.73 4.45
N THR A 6 17.49 -2.69 3.35
CA THR A 6 17.96 -2.23 2.04
C THR A 6 16.95 -1.24 1.48
N THR A 7 17.35 0.03 1.37
CA THR A 7 16.47 1.14 0.94
C THR A 7 16.46 1.35 -0.57
N LYS A 8 17.50 0.91 -1.27
CA LYS A 8 17.69 1.13 -2.71
C LYS A 8 18.43 -0.06 -3.33
N VAL A 9 17.91 -0.58 -4.44
CA VAL A 9 18.57 -1.60 -5.26
C VAL A 9 18.50 -1.19 -6.71
N GLU A 10 19.67 -1.07 -7.33
CA GLU A 10 19.80 -0.72 -8.75
C GLU A 10 19.76 -1.96 -9.64
N GLN A 11 19.55 -1.75 -10.93
CA GLN A 11 19.55 -2.79 -11.96
C GLN A 11 18.50 -3.90 -11.73
N VAL A 12 17.40 -3.58 -11.03
CA VAL A 12 16.26 -4.48 -10.89
C VAL A 12 15.49 -4.53 -12.19
N LYS A 13 15.09 -5.72 -12.63
CA LYS A 13 14.26 -5.89 -13.83
C LYS A 13 12.80 -6.05 -13.45
N LEU A 14 11.91 -5.26 -14.03
CA LEU A 14 10.48 -5.46 -14.00
C LEU A 14 10.07 -6.28 -15.24
N LEU A 15 9.45 -7.44 -15.03
CA LEU A 15 8.95 -8.29 -16.10
C LEU A 15 7.48 -7.97 -16.39
N ASP A 16 7.20 -7.61 -17.64
CA ASP A 16 5.84 -7.51 -18.17
C ASP A 16 5.43 -8.85 -18.78
N ARG A 17 4.42 -9.51 -18.20
CA ARG A 17 3.92 -10.81 -18.68
C ARG A 17 2.89 -10.69 -19.81
N PHE A 18 2.40 -9.48 -20.10
CA PHE A 18 1.33 -9.26 -21.09
C PHE A 18 1.84 -8.57 -22.35
N SER A 19 3.06 -8.04 -22.34
CA SER A 19 3.69 -7.51 -23.55
C SER A 19 4.24 -8.64 -24.44
N THR A 20 3.79 -8.66 -25.69
CA THR A 20 4.32 -9.52 -26.77
C THR A 20 5.79 -9.20 -27.12
N SER A 21 6.26 -8.02 -26.72
CA SER A 21 7.66 -7.64 -26.76
C SER A 21 8.29 -8.00 -25.41
N ILE A 22 9.15 -9.02 -25.37
CA ILE A 22 9.99 -9.41 -24.22
C ILE A 22 10.98 -8.27 -23.90
N LYS A 23 10.48 -7.17 -23.35
CA LYS A 23 11.29 -6.05 -22.87
C LYS A 23 11.07 -5.96 -21.38
N SER A 24 11.91 -6.69 -20.65
CA SER A 24 12.09 -6.40 -19.23
C SER A 24 12.61 -4.98 -19.09
N GLN A 25 11.95 -4.16 -18.27
CA GLN A 25 12.42 -2.81 -17.99
C GLN A 25 13.42 -2.89 -16.85
N THR A 26 14.62 -2.35 -17.05
CA THR A 26 15.63 -2.25 -15.99
C THR A 26 15.48 -0.89 -15.29
N GLY A 27 15.57 -0.88 -13.97
CA GLY A 27 15.38 0.32 -13.17
C GLY A 27 15.96 0.20 -11.77
N THR A 28 15.62 1.17 -10.94
CA THR A 28 15.98 1.20 -9.53
C THR A 28 14.74 0.95 -8.69
N LEU A 29 14.85 0.06 -7.72
CA LEU A 29 13.83 -0.24 -6.74
C LEU A 29 14.16 0.44 -5.41
N TYR A 30 13.26 1.28 -4.94
CA TYR A 30 13.33 2.00 -3.68
C TYR A 30 12.32 1.41 -2.71
N LEU A 31 12.76 1.19 -1.47
CA LEU A 31 11.92 0.70 -0.39
C LEU A 31 11.84 1.76 0.71
N THR A 32 10.63 2.22 0.98
CA THR A 32 10.33 3.19 2.04
C THR A 32 9.47 2.56 3.13
N ALA A 33 9.14 3.31 4.17
CA ALA A 33 8.23 2.87 5.22
C ALA A 33 6.78 2.68 4.74
N THR A 34 6.37 3.28 3.62
CA THR A 34 4.96 3.33 3.20
C THR A 34 4.71 2.65 1.85
N HIS A 35 5.70 2.64 0.98
CA HIS A 35 5.59 2.10 -0.37
C HIS A 35 6.92 1.57 -0.90
N LEU A 36 6.80 0.67 -1.88
CA LEU A 36 7.83 0.26 -2.80
C LEU A 36 7.68 1.09 -4.09
N LEU A 37 8.78 1.69 -4.56
CA LEU A 37 8.82 2.53 -5.75
C LEU A 37 9.83 1.95 -6.74
N PHE A 38 9.40 1.62 -7.94
CA PHE A 38 10.28 1.25 -9.04
C PHE A 38 10.34 2.38 -10.06
N ILE A 39 11.54 2.83 -10.42
CA ILE A 39 11.77 3.84 -11.46
C ILE A 39 12.56 3.19 -12.58
N ASP A 40 11.96 3.13 -13.78
CA ASP A 40 12.62 2.55 -14.94
C ASP A 40 13.63 3.51 -15.60
N SER A 41 14.37 3.01 -16.60
CA SER A 41 15.34 3.82 -17.36
C SER A 41 14.72 5.02 -18.10
N SER A 42 13.41 4.99 -18.37
CA SER A 42 12.65 6.09 -18.98
C SER A 42 12.04 7.05 -17.94
N GLN A 43 12.44 6.95 -16.67
CA GLN A 43 11.91 7.74 -15.56
C GLN A 43 10.41 7.48 -15.30
N LYS A 44 9.87 6.35 -15.78
CA LYS A 44 8.51 5.94 -15.46
C LYS A 44 8.49 5.31 -14.08
N GLU A 45 7.58 5.78 -13.26
CA GLU A 45 7.44 5.32 -11.88
C GLU A 45 6.33 4.26 -11.76
N THR A 46 6.59 3.23 -10.96
CA THR A 46 5.61 2.24 -10.53
C THR A 46 5.58 2.20 -9.01
N TRP A 47 4.45 2.62 -8.44
CA TRP A 47 4.23 2.70 -7.00
C TRP A 47 3.42 1.50 -6.51
N ILE A 48 3.88 0.87 -5.43
CA ILE A 48 3.17 -0.21 -4.73
C ILE A 48 3.16 0.13 -3.24
N LEU A 49 2.02 0.60 -2.73
CA LEU A 49 1.87 0.86 -1.30
C LEU A 49 1.83 -0.47 -0.55
N HIS A 50 2.46 -0.54 0.63
CA HIS A 50 2.60 -1.81 1.36
C HIS A 50 1.24 -2.41 1.75
N HIS A 51 0.25 -1.58 2.07
CA HIS A 51 -1.11 -2.02 2.38
C HIS A 51 -1.90 -2.53 1.17
N HIS A 52 -1.43 -2.29 -0.06
CA HIS A 52 -1.99 -2.88 -1.28
C HIS A 52 -1.41 -4.27 -1.59
N ILE A 53 -0.34 -4.68 -0.92
CA ILE A 53 0.25 -6.01 -1.08
C ILE A 53 -0.65 -7.03 -0.39
N ALA A 54 -1.02 -8.09 -1.12
CA ALA A 54 -1.76 -9.24 -0.59
C ALA A 54 -0.78 -10.37 -0.23
N ALA A 55 0.17 -10.65 -1.11
CA ALA A 55 1.19 -11.66 -0.91
C ALA A 55 2.52 -11.25 -1.56
N VAL A 56 3.62 -11.74 -1.00
CA VAL A 56 4.97 -11.61 -1.54
C VAL A 56 5.63 -12.99 -1.54
N GLU A 57 6.25 -13.35 -2.65
CA GLU A 57 6.92 -14.64 -2.84
C GLU A 57 8.34 -14.40 -3.37
N LYS A 58 9.33 -15.06 -2.76
CA LYS A 58 10.71 -15.10 -3.23
C LYS A 58 10.97 -16.48 -3.83
N LEU A 59 11.25 -16.52 -5.14
CA LEU A 59 11.51 -17.77 -5.84
C LEU A 59 13.01 -18.13 -5.79
N ALA A 60 13.33 -19.34 -6.25
CA ALA A 60 14.71 -19.83 -6.32
C ALA A 60 15.60 -18.89 -7.16
N LEU A 61 16.86 -18.75 -6.74
CA LEU A 61 17.86 -17.97 -7.45
C LEU A 61 18.05 -18.52 -8.87
N THR A 62 18.07 -17.63 -9.87
CA THR A 62 18.31 -17.98 -11.26
C THR A 62 19.65 -17.39 -11.73
N THR A 63 20.11 -17.79 -12.91
CA THR A 63 21.29 -17.18 -13.56
C THR A 63 21.11 -15.69 -13.87
N SER A 64 19.87 -15.20 -13.91
CA SER A 64 19.54 -13.79 -14.19
C SER A 64 19.30 -12.94 -12.93
N GLY A 65 19.36 -13.53 -11.73
CA GLY A 65 19.06 -12.90 -10.46
C GLY A 65 17.97 -13.62 -9.67
N CYS A 66 17.55 -13.02 -8.57
CA CYS A 66 16.56 -13.56 -7.65
C CYS A 66 15.15 -13.03 -7.98
N PRO A 67 14.19 -13.90 -8.36
CA PRO A 67 12.83 -13.47 -8.65
C PRO A 67 12.05 -13.15 -7.36
N LEU A 68 11.39 -12.00 -7.36
CA LEU A 68 10.50 -11.51 -6.32
C LEU A 68 9.13 -11.21 -6.95
N VAL A 69 8.10 -11.93 -6.53
CA VAL A 69 6.74 -11.81 -7.04
C VAL A 69 5.88 -11.12 -5.99
N ILE A 70 5.22 -10.03 -6.37
CA ILE A 70 4.32 -9.27 -5.49
C ILE A 70 2.91 -9.35 -6.07
N GLN A 71 1.98 -9.90 -5.29
CA GLN A 71 0.57 -9.94 -5.62
C GLN A 71 -0.13 -8.80 -4.87
N CYS A 72 -0.80 -7.92 -5.61
CA CYS A 72 -1.56 -6.81 -5.06
C CYS A 72 -3.04 -7.20 -4.88
N LYS A 73 -3.72 -6.53 -3.94
CA LYS A 73 -5.15 -6.73 -3.63
C LYS A 73 -6.09 -6.38 -4.80
N ASN A 74 -5.60 -5.64 -5.79
CA ASN A 74 -6.31 -5.32 -7.04
C ASN A 74 -6.03 -6.33 -8.16
N PHE A 75 -5.58 -7.55 -7.82
CA PHE A 75 -5.27 -8.64 -8.75
C PHE A 75 -4.09 -8.38 -9.70
N ARG A 76 -3.40 -7.24 -9.57
CA ARG A 76 -2.15 -6.99 -10.28
C ARG A 76 -1.05 -7.83 -9.68
N VAL A 77 -0.32 -8.56 -10.51
CA VAL A 77 0.87 -9.32 -10.10
C VAL A 77 2.11 -8.70 -10.75
N VAL A 78 3.07 -8.30 -9.92
CA VAL A 78 4.30 -7.63 -10.33
C VAL A 78 5.48 -8.59 -10.15
N HIS A 79 6.32 -8.69 -11.18
CA HIS A 79 7.46 -9.62 -11.22
C HIS A 79 8.76 -8.83 -11.28
N PHE A 80 9.54 -8.86 -10.22
CA PHE A 80 10.87 -8.27 -10.17
C PHE A 80 11.95 -9.34 -10.24
N ILE A 81 13.05 -9.05 -10.92
CA ILE A 81 14.31 -9.80 -10.81
C ILE A 81 15.33 -8.89 -10.15
N VAL A 82 15.71 -9.23 -8.92
CA VAL A 82 16.69 -8.48 -8.12
C VAL A 82 18.08 -9.10 -8.36
N PRO A 83 19.13 -8.32 -8.70
CA PRO A 83 20.42 -8.88 -9.10
C PRO A 83 21.09 -9.76 -8.05
N ARG A 84 21.09 -9.32 -6.78
CA ARG A 84 21.74 -10.02 -5.67
C ARG A 84 20.69 -10.69 -4.79
N GLU A 85 20.95 -11.94 -4.45
CA GLU A 85 20.08 -12.73 -3.58
C GLU A 85 19.92 -12.07 -2.20
N ARG A 86 21.01 -11.57 -1.63
CA ARG A 86 21.03 -10.87 -0.33
C ARG A 86 20.07 -9.67 -0.32
N ASP A 87 20.17 -8.81 -1.32
CA ASP A 87 19.31 -7.62 -1.43
C ASP A 87 17.85 -8.01 -1.60
N CYS A 88 17.58 -9.07 -2.38
CA CYS A 88 16.24 -9.62 -2.55
C CYS A 88 15.67 -10.18 -1.24
N HIS A 89 16.48 -10.89 -0.46
CA HIS A 89 16.08 -11.44 0.83
C HIS A 89 15.77 -10.33 1.84
N ASP A 90 16.59 -9.27 1.87
CA ASP A 90 16.35 -8.11 2.72
C ASP A 90 15.04 -7.40 2.33
N ILE A 91 14.80 -7.14 1.03
CA ILE A 91 13.54 -6.56 0.54
C ILE A 91 12.34 -7.46 0.91
N TYR A 92 12.45 -8.77 0.66
CA TYR A 92 11.38 -9.73 0.93
C TYR A 92 10.96 -9.70 2.40
N ASN A 93 11.91 -9.76 3.34
CA ASN A 93 11.63 -9.72 4.77
C ASN A 93 11.00 -8.39 5.19
N SER A 94 11.50 -7.28 4.67
CA SER A 94 10.90 -5.96 4.93
C SER A 94 9.47 -5.87 4.42
N LEU A 95 9.18 -6.37 3.21
CA LEU A 95 7.82 -6.36 2.66
C LEU A 95 6.86 -7.25 3.44
N LEU A 96 7.31 -8.40 3.96
CA LEU A 96 6.49 -9.24 4.84
C LEU A 96 6.03 -8.50 6.10
N GLN A 97 6.94 -7.74 6.72
CA GLN A 97 6.63 -6.97 7.92
C GLN A 97 5.75 -5.76 7.61
N LEU A 98 6.06 -5.01 6.55
CA LEU A 98 5.37 -3.76 6.22
C LEU A 98 3.98 -3.97 5.58
N SER A 99 3.73 -5.10 4.93
CA SER A 99 2.42 -5.41 4.32
C SER A 99 1.39 -5.97 5.29
N ARG A 100 1.83 -6.39 6.49
CA ARG A 100 1.00 -7.03 7.51
C ARG A 100 1.23 -6.39 8.89
N PRO A 101 0.81 -5.13 9.08
CA PRO A 101 0.90 -4.48 10.39
C PRO A 101 0.08 -5.27 11.41
N ALA A 102 0.64 -5.48 12.60
CA ALA A 102 0.02 -6.25 13.67
C ALA A 102 -0.96 -5.39 14.49
N ARG A 103 -0.75 -4.08 14.48
CA ARG A 103 -1.51 -3.12 15.27
C ARG A 103 -2.02 -1.97 14.40
N TYR A 104 -3.11 -1.34 14.83
CA TYR A 104 -3.68 -0.21 14.08
C TYR A 104 -2.74 1.00 14.00
N ASP A 105 -2.02 1.31 15.08
CA ASP A 105 -1.07 2.43 15.17
C ASP A 105 0.12 2.31 14.21
N GLU A 106 0.39 1.11 13.68
CA GLU A 106 1.40 0.86 12.66
C GLU A 106 0.91 1.17 11.23
N LEU A 107 -0.40 1.38 11.04
CA LEU A 107 -0.96 1.71 9.73
C LEU A 107 -0.51 3.11 9.29
N TYR A 108 -0.29 3.26 7.97
CA TYR A 108 0.13 4.54 7.40
C TYR A 108 -0.79 5.72 7.80
N ALA A 109 -2.10 5.46 7.93
CA ALA A 109 -3.10 6.45 8.34
C ALA A 109 -2.76 7.20 9.65
N PHE A 110 -2.07 6.57 10.59
CA PHE A 110 -1.69 7.20 11.88
C PHE A 110 -0.38 7.98 11.82
N SER A 111 0.47 7.69 10.83
CA SER A 111 1.74 8.40 10.61
C SER A 111 1.66 9.47 9.52
N TYR A 112 0.60 9.45 8.71
CA TYR A 112 0.40 10.39 7.63
C TYR A 112 0.06 11.79 8.16
N ASN A 113 0.91 12.76 7.86
CA ASN A 113 0.67 14.16 8.16
C ASN A 113 0.91 15.01 6.90
N PRO A 114 -0.14 15.39 6.15
CA PRO A 114 -0.04 16.22 4.96
C PRO A 114 0.25 17.70 5.26
N LYS A 115 0.64 18.06 6.49
CA LYS A 115 0.77 19.44 6.98
C LYS A 115 -0.55 20.21 7.01
N GLN A 116 -1.67 19.51 7.07
CA GLN A 116 -2.98 20.10 7.34
C GLN A 116 -3.04 20.62 8.77
N ASN A 117 -3.65 21.79 8.96
CA ASN A 117 -3.91 22.31 10.29
C ASN A 117 -5.03 21.49 10.98
N GLU A 118 -5.17 21.63 12.30
CA GLU A 118 -6.16 20.85 13.06
C GLU A 118 -7.60 21.16 12.63
N VAL A 119 -7.88 22.41 12.23
CA VAL A 119 -9.20 22.85 11.80
C VAL A 119 -9.62 22.15 10.51
N GLU A 120 -8.76 22.14 9.49
CA GLU A 120 -8.97 21.43 8.22
C GLU A 120 -9.21 19.93 8.44
N ARG A 121 -8.48 19.34 9.38
CA ARG A 121 -8.65 17.92 9.71
C ARG A 121 -10.02 17.65 10.33
N VAL A 122 -10.46 18.47 11.27
CA VAL A 122 -11.80 18.36 11.89
C VAL A 122 -12.89 18.55 10.84
N GLN A 123 -12.74 19.54 9.96
CA GLN A 123 -13.67 19.74 8.84
C GLN A 123 -13.78 18.49 7.96
N GLY A 124 -12.67 17.81 7.67
CA GLY A 124 -12.67 16.53 6.94
C GLY A 124 -13.49 15.42 7.59
N TRP A 125 -13.50 15.33 8.92
CA TRP A 125 -14.32 14.36 9.66
C TRP A 125 -15.81 14.75 9.71
N GLN A 126 -16.11 16.04 9.62
CA GLN A 126 -17.47 16.59 9.69
C GLN A 126 -18.15 16.75 8.32
N ILE A 127 -17.52 16.32 7.23
CA ILE A 127 -18.11 16.39 5.87
C ILE A 127 -19.44 15.64 5.80
N ILE A 128 -19.56 14.53 6.53
CA ILE A 128 -20.75 13.69 6.53
C ILE A 128 -21.44 13.82 7.88
N ASP A 129 -22.58 14.51 7.89
CA ASP A 129 -23.51 14.53 9.02
C ASP A 129 -24.68 13.58 8.74
N LEU A 130 -24.73 12.47 9.47
CA LEU A 130 -25.80 11.49 9.32
C LEU A 130 -27.15 12.03 9.79
N ALA A 131 -27.19 12.97 10.75
CA ALA A 131 -28.44 13.59 11.18
C ALA A 131 -29.04 14.46 10.06
N GLU A 132 -28.19 15.24 9.37
CA GLU A 132 -28.62 15.97 8.17
C GLU A 132 -29.08 15.02 7.06
N GLU A 133 -28.42 13.87 6.87
CA GLU A 133 -28.81 12.87 5.88
C GLU A 133 -30.17 12.24 6.19
N TYR A 134 -30.48 11.93 7.45
CA TYR A 134 -31.82 11.48 7.84
C TYR A 134 -32.87 12.58 7.65
N ASN A 135 -32.55 13.82 8.01
CA ASN A 135 -33.43 14.96 7.78
C ASN A 135 -33.70 15.17 6.28
N ARG A 136 -32.70 14.99 5.42
CA ARG A 136 -32.82 15.05 3.95
C ARG A 136 -33.84 14.03 3.43
N MET A 137 -33.95 12.88 4.09
CA MET A 137 -34.91 11.82 3.78
C MET A 137 -36.28 12.02 4.47
N GLY A 138 -36.47 13.08 5.25
CA GLY A 138 -37.71 13.35 5.99
C GLY A 138 -37.90 12.47 7.22
N VAL A 139 -36.80 12.05 7.85
CA VAL A 139 -36.78 11.26 9.10
C VAL A 139 -36.14 12.10 10.20
N PRO A 140 -36.69 12.14 11.42
CA PRO A 140 -37.86 11.39 11.92
C PRO A 140 -39.22 11.94 11.45
N ASN A 141 -40.24 11.08 11.44
CA ASN A 141 -41.63 11.39 11.05
C ASN A 141 -42.63 10.56 11.88
N SER A 142 -43.90 10.45 11.45
CA SER A 142 -44.95 9.70 12.17
C SER A 142 -44.63 8.21 12.34
N ASP A 143 -43.88 7.65 11.40
CA ASP A 143 -43.64 6.21 11.31
C ASP A 143 -42.25 5.84 11.84
N TRP A 144 -41.33 6.81 11.90
CA TRP A 144 -39.92 6.60 12.25
C TRP A 144 -39.41 7.62 13.26
N HIS A 145 -38.74 7.15 14.32
CA HIS A 145 -38.13 7.98 15.35
C HIS A 145 -36.65 7.64 15.57
N LEU A 146 -35.88 8.62 16.05
CA LEU A 146 -34.54 8.38 16.60
C LEU A 146 -34.69 7.65 17.94
N SER A 147 -33.85 6.65 18.20
CA SER A 147 -33.74 6.01 19.50
C SER A 147 -32.36 6.23 20.09
N ASP A 148 -32.26 6.29 21.42
CA ASP A 148 -31.02 6.40 22.17
C ASP A 148 -30.49 5.04 22.63
N ALA A 149 -31.09 3.94 22.16
CA ALA A 149 -30.75 2.57 22.56
C ALA A 149 -29.26 2.25 22.42
N ASN A 150 -28.61 2.74 21.36
CA ASN A 150 -27.18 2.51 21.08
C ASN A 150 -26.26 3.68 21.50
N ARG A 151 -26.73 4.62 22.32
CA ARG A 151 -25.97 5.83 22.68
C ARG A 151 -24.59 5.53 23.29
N ASP A 152 -24.55 4.52 24.15
CA ASP A 152 -23.33 4.09 24.85
C ASP A 152 -22.83 2.72 24.36
N TYR A 153 -23.22 2.28 23.16
CA TYR A 153 -22.91 0.94 22.60
C TYR A 153 -23.30 -0.23 23.55
N LYS A 154 -24.47 -0.11 24.20
CA LYS A 154 -25.01 -1.11 25.14
C LYS A 154 -25.59 -2.33 24.43
#